data_AF-A0A9W9FA24-F1
#
_entry.id   AF-A0A9W9FA24-F1
#
_cell.length_a   1.000
_cell.length_b   1.000
_cell.length_c   1.000
_cell.angle_alpha   90.00
_cell.angle_beta   90.00
_cell.angle_gamma   90.00
#
_symmetry.space_group_name_H-M   'P 1'
#
loop_
_entity.id
_entity.type
_entity.pdbx_description
1 polymer ?
#
loop_
_entity_poly.entity_id
_entity_poly.type
_entity_poly.pdbx_seq_one_letter_code
_entity_poly.pdbx_strand_id
1 'polypeptide(L)'
;MRFIERHTGIRVPHALHDGMTEKSPVGLGPFIVMEYIENDSDLVDALNIPGRSDDDRPVLNPDIAEGRLRSAYSEMANLLPQIAKYSFNEIGCISNTEDDDFDDDWIVIHHPLTLNMNEFVQLGGYLPRFTSQPYIPNGIFLFPGTSRHIYHASVFKTKQRDYLRGKLSKKNRLRRHEHGPFKLFCDDFGPANVLTNSEHNYRIVGAIDREFSYCASAEFLYDPPSWLLLERPEYWEEGLED
;
A
#
# COMPACT_ATOMS: atom_id res chain seq x y z
N MET A 1 -5.49 3.26 -10.01
CA MET A 1 -4.49 3.36 -11.09
C MET A 1 -4.61 4.64 -11.88
N ARG A 2 -5.69 4.84 -12.66
CA ARG A 2 -5.95 6.06 -13.49
C ARG A 2 -5.64 7.39 -12.77
N PHE A 3 -6.10 7.57 -11.53
CA PHE A 3 -5.79 8.77 -10.74
C PHE A 3 -4.28 9.02 -10.62
N ILE A 4 -3.52 8.01 -10.18
CA ILE A 4 -2.06 8.13 -9.97
C ILE A 4 -1.35 8.46 -11.28
N GLU A 5 -1.74 7.78 -12.37
CA GLU A 5 -1.18 7.99 -13.71
C GLU A 5 -1.39 9.43 -14.23
N ARG A 6 -2.59 10.01 -14.04
CA ARG A 6 -2.90 11.36 -14.52
C ARG A 6 -2.31 12.47 -13.64
N HIS A 7 -2.19 12.23 -12.33
CA HIS A 7 -1.94 13.28 -11.34
C HIS A 7 -0.52 13.26 -10.75
N THR A 8 0.25 12.20 -11.00
CA THR A 8 1.59 12.08 -10.45
C THR A 8 2.60 11.78 -11.55
N GLY A 9 3.89 12.01 -11.27
CA GLY A 9 4.97 11.51 -12.11
C GLY A 9 5.32 10.06 -11.82
N ILE A 10 4.56 9.37 -10.96
CA ILE A 10 4.79 7.97 -10.65
C ILE A 10 4.29 7.14 -11.81
N ARG A 11 5.21 6.47 -12.48
CA ARG A 11 4.87 5.53 -13.53
C ARG A 11 4.17 4.32 -12.93
N VAL A 12 2.93 4.09 -13.31
CA VAL A 12 2.12 2.93 -12.94
C VAL A 12 1.60 2.24 -14.20
N PRO A 13 1.31 0.92 -14.18
CA PRO A 13 0.71 0.23 -15.32
C PRO A 13 -0.58 0.90 -15.79
N HIS A 14 -0.66 1.18 -17.10
CA HIS A 14 -1.89 1.66 -17.71
C HIS A 14 -2.90 0.50 -17.80
N ALA A 15 -4.11 0.68 -17.31
CA ALA A 15 -5.15 -0.34 -17.43
C ALA A 15 -5.71 -0.34 -18.86
N LEU A 16 -5.53 -1.45 -19.58
CA LEU A 16 -5.94 -1.62 -20.97
C LEU A 16 -7.35 -2.21 -21.07
N HIS A 17 -7.69 -3.12 -20.17
CA HIS A 17 -9.00 -3.75 -20.10
C HIS A 17 -9.26 -4.28 -18.70
N ASP A 18 -10.52 -4.38 -18.31
CA ASP A 18 -10.95 -5.08 -17.12
C ASP A 18 -12.28 -5.80 -17.40
N GLY A 19 -12.57 -6.82 -16.59
CA GLY A 19 -13.79 -7.58 -16.74
C GLY A 19 -14.10 -8.44 -15.53
N MET A 20 -15.37 -8.81 -15.45
CA MET A 20 -15.88 -9.74 -14.44
C MET A 20 -15.78 -11.18 -14.94
N THR A 21 -16.16 -12.14 -14.09
CA THR A 21 -16.08 -13.59 -14.33
C THR A 21 -16.64 -14.00 -15.70
N GLU A 22 -17.73 -13.38 -16.16
CA GLU A 22 -18.38 -13.71 -17.43
C GLU A 22 -17.52 -13.38 -18.66
N LYS A 23 -16.62 -12.41 -18.53
CA LYS A 23 -15.69 -11.99 -19.58
C LYS A 23 -14.31 -12.65 -19.46
N SER A 24 -14.05 -13.35 -18.35
CA SER A 24 -12.77 -13.99 -18.07
C SER A 24 -12.63 -15.29 -18.86
N PRO A 25 -11.47 -15.56 -19.49
CA PRO A 25 -11.20 -16.86 -20.09
C PRO A 25 -11.45 -17.97 -19.06
N VAL A 26 -12.29 -18.94 -19.42
CA VAL A 26 -12.70 -20.08 -18.56
C VAL A 26 -13.37 -19.73 -17.22
N GLY A 27 -13.81 -18.47 -17.03
CA GLY A 27 -14.59 -18.07 -15.84
C GLY A 27 -13.78 -18.01 -14.54
N LEU A 28 -12.50 -17.60 -14.61
CA LEU A 28 -11.58 -17.59 -13.46
C LEU A 28 -11.87 -16.52 -12.40
N GLY A 29 -12.75 -15.56 -12.71
CA GLY A 29 -13.07 -14.44 -11.83
C GLY A 29 -12.83 -13.08 -12.48
N PRO A 30 -12.95 -11.99 -11.71
CA PRO A 30 -12.58 -10.65 -12.16
C PRO A 30 -11.11 -10.57 -12.57
N PHE A 31 -10.81 -9.74 -13.58
CA PHE A 31 -9.46 -9.58 -14.10
C PHE A 31 -9.22 -8.15 -14.58
N ILE A 32 -7.95 -7.77 -14.61
CA ILE A 32 -7.45 -6.52 -15.20
C ILE A 32 -6.29 -6.89 -16.12
N VAL A 33 -6.33 -6.43 -17.36
CA VAL A 33 -5.22 -6.43 -18.32
C VAL A 33 -4.61 -5.04 -18.29
N MET A 34 -3.31 -4.98 -18.06
CA MET A 34 -2.58 -3.73 -17.95
C MET A 34 -1.27 -3.78 -18.73
N GLU A 35 -0.73 -2.61 -19.01
CA GLU A 35 0.57 -2.46 -19.62
C GLU A 35 1.68 -3.08 -18.77
N TYR A 36 2.59 -3.80 -19.42
CA TYR A 36 3.82 -4.25 -18.80
C TYR A 36 4.84 -3.10 -18.78
N ILE A 37 5.36 -2.77 -17.60
CA ILE A 37 6.47 -1.83 -17.45
C ILE A 37 7.76 -2.63 -17.55
N GLU A 38 8.59 -2.33 -18.54
CA GLU A 38 9.88 -2.99 -18.73
C GLU A 38 10.78 -2.84 -17.50
N ASN A 39 11.08 -3.95 -16.83
CA ASN A 39 11.91 -4.03 -15.64
C ASN A 39 12.52 -5.43 -15.53
N ASP A 40 13.65 -5.54 -14.85
CA ASP A 40 14.34 -6.82 -14.57
C ASP A 40 14.59 -7.05 -13.08
N SER A 41 14.17 -6.11 -12.23
CA SER A 41 14.35 -6.15 -10.77
C SER A 41 13.32 -5.24 -10.09
N ASP A 42 13.29 -5.27 -8.76
CA ASP A 42 12.57 -4.34 -7.90
C ASP A 42 13.51 -3.59 -6.94
N LEU A 43 12.96 -2.79 -6.02
CA LEU A 43 13.76 -2.06 -5.04
C LEU A 43 14.28 -2.96 -3.90
N VAL A 44 13.66 -4.11 -3.66
CA VAL A 44 14.21 -5.14 -2.77
C VAL A 44 15.52 -5.64 -3.35
N ASP A 45 15.54 -6.08 -4.61
CA ASP A 45 16.77 -6.53 -5.31
C ASP A 45 17.87 -5.48 -5.27
N ALA A 46 17.50 -4.21 -5.42
CA ALA A 46 18.42 -3.09 -5.36
C ALA A 46 19.13 -2.95 -3.99
N LEU A 47 18.48 -3.38 -2.92
CA LEU A 47 18.93 -3.19 -1.53
C LEU A 47 19.42 -4.50 -0.88
N ASN A 48 19.03 -5.65 -1.43
CA ASN A 48 19.30 -6.96 -0.89
C ASN A 48 20.78 -7.37 -1.08
N ILE A 49 21.21 -8.41 -0.37
CA ILE A 49 22.52 -9.04 -0.60
C ILE A 49 22.52 -9.69 -1.99
N PRO A 50 23.49 -9.39 -2.87
CA PRO A 50 23.53 -9.95 -4.22
C PRO A 50 23.57 -11.48 -4.24
N GLY A 51 22.77 -12.09 -5.13
CA GLY A 51 22.79 -13.53 -5.39
C GLY A 51 22.01 -14.40 -4.38
N ARG A 52 21.24 -13.79 -3.48
CA ARG A 52 20.23 -14.52 -2.69
C ARG A 52 19.13 -15.07 -3.60
N SER A 53 18.52 -16.18 -3.20
CA SER A 53 17.35 -16.71 -3.88
C SER A 53 16.13 -15.83 -3.58
N ASP A 54 15.14 -15.80 -4.48
CA ASP A 54 13.85 -15.15 -4.23
C ASP A 54 13.07 -15.85 -3.10
N ASP A 55 13.37 -17.14 -2.85
CA ASP A 55 12.84 -17.90 -1.72
C ASP A 55 13.47 -17.50 -0.38
N ASP A 56 14.63 -16.84 -0.40
CA ASP A 56 15.31 -16.40 0.81
C ASP A 56 14.75 -15.05 1.27
N ARG A 57 14.49 -14.93 2.58
CA ARG A 57 14.13 -13.65 3.20
C ARG A 57 15.09 -12.53 2.76
N PRO A 58 14.60 -11.36 2.29
CA PRO A 58 15.48 -10.28 1.88
C PRO A 58 16.13 -9.63 3.10
N VAL A 59 17.42 -9.30 2.96
CA VAL A 59 18.23 -8.69 4.01
C VAL A 59 18.99 -7.51 3.41
N LEU A 60 18.89 -6.34 4.06
CA LEU A 60 19.64 -5.17 3.62
C LEU A 60 21.13 -5.49 3.59
N ASN A 61 21.76 -5.33 2.42
CA ASN A 61 23.16 -5.64 2.25
C ASN A 61 24.03 -4.75 3.15
N PRO A 62 24.79 -5.31 4.13
CA PRO A 62 25.61 -4.52 5.04
C PRO A 62 26.77 -3.81 4.33
N ASP A 63 27.20 -4.34 3.19
CA ASP A 63 28.28 -3.80 2.37
C ASP A 63 27.77 -2.89 1.24
N ILE A 64 26.48 -2.51 1.26
CA ILE A 64 25.91 -1.61 0.26
C ILE A 64 26.63 -0.26 0.29
N ALA A 65 27.02 0.24 -0.89
CA ALA A 65 27.60 1.58 -0.99
C ALA A 65 26.60 2.63 -0.48
N GLU A 66 27.04 3.52 0.42
CA GLU A 66 26.17 4.55 1.02
C GLU A 66 25.46 5.39 -0.04
N GLY A 67 26.14 5.71 -1.15
CA GLY A 67 25.55 6.44 -2.27
C GLY A 67 24.36 5.71 -2.90
N ARG A 68 24.43 4.38 -3.04
CA ARG A 68 23.33 3.55 -3.58
C ARG A 68 22.16 3.50 -2.62
N LEU A 69 22.43 3.24 -1.33
CA LEU A 69 21.43 3.24 -0.27
C LEU A 69 20.67 4.57 -0.21
N ARG A 70 21.42 5.68 -0.24
CA ARG A 70 20.87 7.03 -0.27
C ARG A 70 20.04 7.26 -1.52
N SER A 71 20.51 6.86 -2.70
CA SER A 71 19.77 7.04 -3.96
C SER A 71 18.43 6.31 -3.92
N ALA A 72 18.44 5.02 -3.57
CA ALA A 72 17.25 4.17 -3.52
C ALA A 72 16.17 4.74 -2.60
N TYR A 73 16.53 5.05 -1.35
CA TYR A 73 15.56 5.62 -0.40
C TYR A 73 15.18 7.07 -0.72
N SER A 74 16.05 7.84 -1.36
CA SER A 74 15.68 9.19 -1.83
C SER A 74 14.66 9.14 -2.97
N GLU A 75 14.85 8.22 -3.92
CA GLU A 75 13.90 8.01 -5.01
C GLU A 75 12.56 7.51 -4.48
N MET A 76 12.55 6.54 -3.56
CA MET A 76 11.32 6.08 -2.90
C MET A 76 10.62 7.20 -2.13
N ALA A 77 11.37 7.99 -1.36
CA ALA A 77 10.84 9.14 -0.63
C ALA A 77 10.27 10.22 -1.56
N ASN A 78 10.77 10.36 -2.80
CA ASN A 78 10.25 11.30 -3.78
C ASN A 78 8.86 10.91 -4.34
N LEU A 79 8.42 9.66 -4.16
CA LEU A 79 7.08 9.22 -4.58
C LEU A 79 5.99 9.74 -3.62
N LEU A 80 6.25 9.76 -2.31
CA LEU A 80 5.24 10.12 -1.31
C LEU A 80 4.71 11.56 -1.45
N PRO A 81 5.55 12.60 -1.63
CA PRO A 81 5.05 13.96 -1.80
C PRO A 81 4.14 14.12 -3.02
N GLN A 82 4.32 13.31 -4.06
CA GLN A 82 3.47 13.37 -5.25
C GLN A 82 2.04 12.93 -4.94
N ILE A 83 1.90 11.87 -4.15
CA ILE A 83 0.60 11.36 -3.69
C ILE A 83 0.01 12.28 -2.61
N ALA A 84 0.84 12.77 -1.69
CA ALA A 84 0.42 13.60 -0.55
C ALA A 84 -0.15 14.98 -0.95
N LYS A 85 0.13 15.47 -2.16
CA LYS A 85 -0.41 16.74 -2.66
C LYS A 85 -1.94 16.74 -2.73
N TYR A 86 -2.54 15.59 -3.03
CA TYR A 86 -3.97 15.47 -3.22
C TYR A 86 -4.69 15.29 -1.88
N SER A 87 -5.81 15.99 -1.71
CA SER A 87 -6.60 15.97 -0.49
C SER A 87 -8.04 15.62 -0.80
N PHE A 88 -8.64 14.81 0.06
CA PHE A 88 -10.02 14.37 -0.04
C PHE A 88 -10.77 14.74 1.23
N ASN A 89 -12.09 14.88 1.10
CA ASN A 89 -12.97 15.28 2.19
C ASN A 89 -13.47 14.10 3.03
N GLU A 90 -13.29 12.87 2.54
CA GLU A 90 -13.77 11.64 3.18
C GLU A 90 -12.70 10.54 3.15
N ILE A 91 -12.91 9.54 4.00
CA ILE A 91 -12.12 8.30 4.03
C ILE A 91 -12.81 7.27 3.14
N GLY A 92 -12.11 6.70 2.18
CA GLY A 92 -12.71 5.75 1.24
C GLY A 92 -11.96 5.55 -0.05
N CYS A 93 -12.44 4.65 -0.90
CA CYS A 93 -11.91 4.46 -2.24
C CYS A 93 -12.49 5.53 -3.17
N ILE A 94 -11.60 6.07 -4.02
CA ILE A 94 -11.94 7.12 -4.98
C ILE A 94 -12.44 6.51 -6.28
N SER A 95 -13.32 7.24 -6.94
CA SER A 95 -13.69 7.03 -8.34
C SER A 95 -13.79 8.36 -9.04
N ASN A 96 -13.60 8.33 -10.34
CA ASN A 96 -13.98 9.41 -11.23
C ASN A 96 -15.50 9.29 -11.46
N THR A 97 -16.23 10.38 -11.28
CA THR A 97 -17.69 10.40 -11.47
C THR A 97 -18.01 10.42 -12.95
N GLU A 98 -18.81 9.44 -13.37
CA GLU A 98 -19.11 9.16 -14.78
C GLU A 98 -17.87 8.60 -15.49
N ASP A 99 -18.02 7.54 -16.29
CA ASP A 99 -16.93 7.00 -17.12
C ASP A 99 -16.58 7.97 -18.27
N ASP A 100 -16.51 9.26 -17.97
CA ASP A 100 -16.02 10.30 -18.85
C ASP A 100 -14.53 10.48 -18.60
N ASP A 101 -13.71 9.96 -19.51
CA ASP A 101 -12.26 10.10 -19.44
C ASP A 101 -11.77 11.58 -19.51
N PHE A 102 -12.67 12.53 -19.81
CA PHE A 102 -12.39 13.97 -19.83
C PHE A 102 -12.75 14.69 -18.52
N ASP A 103 -13.49 14.07 -17.61
CA ASP A 103 -13.74 14.64 -16.29
C ASP A 103 -12.58 14.27 -15.35
N ASP A 104 -12.04 15.25 -14.63
CA ASP A 104 -10.98 15.07 -13.64
C ASP A 104 -11.49 15.22 -12.21
N ASP A 105 -12.81 15.13 -12.03
CA ASP A 105 -13.44 15.11 -10.72
C ASP A 105 -13.33 13.71 -10.11
N TRP A 106 -12.47 13.59 -9.09
CA TRP A 106 -12.27 12.38 -8.29
C TRP A 106 -12.89 12.55 -6.91
N ILE A 107 -13.90 11.73 -6.61
CA ILE A 107 -14.58 11.76 -5.32
C ILE A 107 -14.51 10.39 -4.63
N VAL A 108 -14.68 10.40 -3.31
CA VAL A 108 -14.76 9.18 -2.51
C VAL A 108 -16.19 8.64 -2.60
N ILE A 109 -16.35 7.42 -3.10
CA ILE A 109 -17.69 6.81 -3.32
C ILE A 109 -17.88 5.47 -2.63
N HIS A 110 -16.79 4.84 -2.18
CA HIS A 110 -16.81 3.49 -1.61
C HIS A 110 -16.04 3.44 -0.30
N HIS A 111 -16.41 2.49 0.56
CA HIS A 111 -15.65 2.19 1.78
C HIS A 111 -14.22 1.79 1.43
N PRO A 112 -13.23 2.10 2.29
CA PRO A 112 -11.87 1.59 2.12
C PRO A 112 -11.85 0.06 2.08
N LEU A 113 -11.16 -0.48 1.07
CA LEU A 113 -10.75 -1.87 1.04
C LEU A 113 -9.30 -1.96 1.53
N THR A 114 -9.10 -2.32 2.79
CA THR A 114 -7.76 -2.45 3.37
C THR A 114 -7.20 -3.85 3.13
N LEU A 115 -5.87 -3.96 3.07
CA LEU A 115 -5.20 -5.26 2.91
C LEU A 115 -5.58 -6.22 4.05
N ASN A 116 -5.62 -5.72 5.28
CA ASN A 116 -6.01 -6.52 6.45
C ASN A 116 -7.46 -7.04 6.34
N MET A 117 -8.38 -6.25 5.77
CA MET A 117 -9.74 -6.74 5.52
C MET A 117 -9.71 -7.88 4.52
N ASN A 118 -8.96 -7.76 3.43
CA ASN A 118 -8.81 -8.82 2.43
C ASN A 118 -8.19 -10.09 3.03
N GLU A 119 -7.08 -9.97 3.75
CA GLU A 119 -6.43 -11.11 4.43
C GLU A 119 -7.40 -11.83 5.38
N PHE A 120 -8.23 -11.08 6.10
CA PHE A 120 -9.25 -11.65 6.99
C PHE A 120 -10.30 -12.48 6.24
N VAL A 121 -10.71 -12.05 5.04
CA VAL A 121 -11.62 -12.84 4.20
C VAL A 121 -10.93 -14.07 3.66
N GLN A 122 -9.73 -13.90 3.08
CA GLN A 122 -8.99 -14.98 2.41
C GLN A 122 -8.55 -16.08 3.37
N LEU A 123 -8.01 -15.71 4.54
CA LEU A 123 -7.44 -16.65 5.51
C LEU A 123 -8.43 -17.02 6.63
N GLY A 124 -9.34 -16.12 6.99
CA GLY A 124 -10.28 -16.30 8.10
C GLY A 124 -11.63 -16.88 7.71
N GLY A 125 -11.95 -16.98 6.41
CA GLY A 125 -13.22 -17.53 5.91
C GLY A 125 -14.46 -16.71 6.32
N TYR A 126 -14.27 -15.44 6.70
CA TYR A 126 -15.35 -14.57 7.15
C TYR A 126 -15.71 -13.57 6.06
N LEU A 127 -16.96 -13.61 5.59
CA LEU A 127 -17.50 -12.58 4.70
C LEU A 127 -17.78 -11.31 5.51
N PRO A 128 -17.11 -10.18 5.22
CA PRO A 128 -17.43 -8.93 5.88
C PRO A 128 -18.85 -8.57 5.47
N ARG A 129 -19.74 -8.38 6.45
CA ARG A 129 -21.01 -7.69 6.21
C ARG A 129 -20.69 -6.22 5.98
N PHE A 130 -20.31 -5.88 4.75
CA PHE A 130 -20.23 -4.49 4.32
C PHE A 130 -21.65 -3.92 4.45
N THR A 131 -21.87 -3.05 5.42
CA THR A 131 -23.16 -2.39 5.56
C THR A 131 -23.37 -1.52 4.33
N SER A 132 -24.52 -1.66 3.68
CA SER A 132 -24.93 -0.91 2.48
C SER A 132 -25.12 0.59 2.68
N GLN A 133 -24.60 1.16 3.77
CA GLN A 133 -24.66 2.59 4.04
C GLN A 133 -23.32 3.22 3.64
N PRO A 134 -23.32 4.25 2.77
CA PRO A 134 -22.10 4.92 2.30
C PRO A 134 -21.44 5.80 3.37
N TYR A 135 -22.00 5.87 4.59
CA TYR A 135 -21.59 6.80 5.62
C TYR A 135 -21.27 6.06 6.92
N ILE A 136 -19.98 6.01 7.28
CA ILE A 136 -19.57 5.82 8.66
C ILE A 136 -19.08 7.19 9.16
N PRO A 137 -19.71 7.80 10.18
CA PRO A 137 -19.29 9.11 10.67
C PRO A 137 -17.79 9.11 11.02
N ASN A 138 -17.15 10.23 10.68
CA ASN A 138 -15.73 10.66 10.80
C ASN A 138 -15.00 10.38 12.14
N GLY A 139 -15.10 9.17 12.67
CA GLY A 139 -14.54 8.77 13.97
C GLY A 139 -14.42 7.27 14.19
N ILE A 140 -14.86 6.41 13.26
CA ILE A 140 -14.74 4.94 13.39
C ILE A 140 -13.65 4.35 12.46
N PHE A 141 -13.11 5.14 11.52
CA PHE A 141 -11.93 4.74 10.74
C PHE A 141 -10.59 5.09 11.41
N LEU A 142 -10.63 5.77 12.56
CA LEU A 142 -9.56 5.64 13.55
C LEU A 142 -9.76 4.28 14.21
N PHE A 143 -9.13 3.23 13.66
CA PHE A 143 -8.86 1.96 14.33
C PHE A 143 -9.94 1.43 15.32
N PRO A 144 -10.51 0.24 15.11
CA PRO A 144 -10.96 -0.61 16.23
C PRO A 144 -9.77 -1.18 17.04
N GLY A 145 -8.63 -0.49 17.07
CA GLY A 145 -7.56 -0.65 18.04
C GLY A 145 -7.76 0.39 19.13
N THR A 146 -8.58 0.09 20.13
CA THR A 146 -8.07 -0.53 21.36
C THR A 146 -9.06 -1.50 22.02
N SER A 147 -10.15 -1.93 21.36
CA SER A 147 -11.18 -2.73 22.06
C SER A 147 -11.75 -3.94 21.31
N ARG A 148 -11.21 -4.31 20.14
CA ARG A 148 -11.44 -5.64 19.56
C ARG A 148 -10.19 -6.49 19.34
N HIS A 149 -9.05 -6.05 19.86
CA HIS A 149 -7.83 -6.86 19.94
C HIS A 149 -7.94 -8.10 20.84
N ILE A 150 -8.95 -8.21 21.71
CA ILE A 150 -9.03 -9.32 22.68
C ILE A 150 -9.40 -10.66 22.01
N TYR A 151 -10.02 -10.67 20.81
CA TYR A 151 -10.25 -11.91 20.05
C TYR A 151 -9.25 -12.11 18.89
N HIS A 152 -8.50 -11.08 18.49
CA HIS A 152 -7.58 -11.14 17.35
C HIS A 152 -6.15 -11.56 17.74
N ALA A 153 -5.72 -11.22 18.97
CA ALA A 153 -4.38 -11.55 19.46
C ALA A 153 -4.11 -13.04 19.71
N SER A 154 -5.16 -13.88 19.67
CA SER A 154 -5.07 -15.33 19.88
C SER A 154 -5.01 -16.16 18.60
N VAL A 155 -5.36 -15.60 17.43
CA VAL A 155 -5.51 -16.40 16.20
C VAL A 155 -4.51 -16.03 15.10
N PHE A 156 -4.07 -14.77 14.99
CA PHE A 156 -3.12 -14.36 13.93
C PHE A 156 -1.97 -13.49 14.48
N LYS A 157 -0.76 -13.67 13.94
CA LYS A 157 0.50 -13.01 14.31
C LYS A 157 0.53 -11.48 14.01
N THR A 158 -0.56 -10.74 14.19
CA THR A 158 -0.62 -9.29 13.90
C THR A 158 0.00 -8.39 14.99
N LYS A 159 0.69 -8.97 15.99
CA LYS A 159 1.29 -8.21 17.09
C LYS A 159 2.45 -7.32 16.65
N GLN A 160 3.15 -7.66 15.56
CA GLN A 160 4.39 -6.98 15.15
C GLN A 160 4.13 -5.62 14.48
N ARG A 161 3.13 -5.51 13.58
CA ARG A 161 2.70 -4.22 12.99
C ARG A 161 2.26 -3.22 14.05
N ASP A 162 1.38 -3.67 14.94
CA ASP A 162 0.83 -2.85 16.02
C ASP A 162 1.89 -2.49 17.06
N TYR A 163 2.90 -3.34 17.26
CA TYR A 163 4.03 -3.04 18.11
C TYR A 163 4.94 -1.96 17.50
N LEU A 164 5.30 -2.03 16.21
CA LEU A 164 6.12 -0.99 15.59
C LEU A 164 5.37 0.34 15.50
N ARG A 165 4.10 0.32 15.07
CA ARG A 165 3.25 1.52 15.09
C ARG A 165 3.09 2.04 16.51
N GLY A 166 2.82 1.19 17.50
CA GLY A 166 2.67 1.56 18.90
C GLY A 166 3.95 2.09 19.57
N LYS A 167 5.13 1.57 19.21
CA LYS A 167 6.43 1.99 19.74
C LYS A 167 6.86 3.34 19.14
N LEU A 168 6.52 3.58 17.86
CA LEU A 168 6.78 4.84 17.15
C LEU A 168 5.69 5.90 17.46
N SER A 169 4.46 5.47 17.73
CA SER A 169 3.32 6.33 18.11
C SER A 169 3.26 6.66 19.59
N LYS A 170 4.36 6.49 20.35
CA LYS A 170 4.41 6.85 21.77
C LYS A 170 3.90 8.27 21.97
N LYS A 171 2.74 8.36 22.63
CA LYS A 171 1.92 9.54 23.02
C LYS A 171 1.08 10.13 21.88
N ASN A 172 -0.25 9.95 21.96
CA ASN A 172 -1.34 10.92 21.61
C ASN A 172 -1.14 11.91 20.44
N ARG A 173 -0.29 11.63 19.45
CA ARG A 173 0.05 12.53 18.34
C ARG A 173 -0.67 12.18 17.04
N LEU A 174 -1.30 11.00 16.98
CA LEU A 174 -2.11 10.49 15.86
C LEU A 174 -3.60 10.85 16.00
N ARG A 175 -3.89 12.07 16.44
CA ARG A 175 -5.26 12.61 16.51
C ARG A 175 -5.34 14.05 15.98
N ARG A 176 -4.34 14.48 15.21
CA ARG A 176 -4.29 15.86 14.70
C ARG A 176 -5.20 16.06 13.51
N HIS A 177 -5.53 14.99 12.81
CA HIS A 177 -6.29 15.01 11.56
C HIS A 177 -7.52 14.10 11.59
N GLU A 178 -8.20 14.01 12.74
CA GLU A 178 -9.44 13.20 12.86
C GLU A 178 -10.53 13.65 11.86
N HIS A 179 -10.52 14.93 11.47
CA HIS A 179 -11.44 15.51 10.49
C HIS A 179 -10.76 15.89 9.17
N GLY A 180 -9.61 15.28 8.88
CA GLY A 180 -8.85 15.52 7.66
C GLY A 180 -7.73 16.58 7.76
N PRO A 181 -7.10 16.93 6.63
CA PRO A 181 -7.40 16.43 5.29
C PRO A 181 -7.10 14.92 5.15
N PHE A 182 -7.88 14.22 4.32
CA PHE A 182 -7.60 12.83 3.98
C PHE A 182 -6.72 12.75 2.74
N LYS A 183 -5.85 11.74 2.70
CA LYS A 183 -4.78 11.60 1.72
C LYS A 183 -4.83 10.21 1.11
N LEU A 184 -4.50 10.09 -0.17
CA LEU A 184 -4.38 8.78 -0.81
C LEU A 184 -3.23 8.00 -0.15
N PHE A 185 -3.51 6.77 0.24
CA PHE A 185 -2.62 5.85 0.92
C PHE A 185 -2.78 4.46 0.30
N CYS A 186 -1.76 3.61 0.38
CA CYS A 186 -1.84 2.21 -0.02
C CYS A 186 -1.20 1.35 1.07
N ASP A 187 -1.96 0.38 1.59
CA ASP A 187 -1.52 -0.52 2.65
C ASP A 187 -0.29 -1.35 2.26
N ASP A 188 -0.20 -1.70 0.98
CA ASP A 188 0.81 -2.60 0.44
C ASP A 188 1.97 -1.84 -0.24
N PHE A 189 2.09 -0.53 -0.05
CA PHE A 189 3.19 0.18 -0.70
C PHE A 189 4.53 -0.08 0.01
N GLY A 190 5.42 -0.80 -0.68
CA GLY A 190 6.76 -1.17 -0.21
C GLY A 190 7.76 -1.40 -1.35
N PRO A 191 9.04 -1.69 -1.05
CA PRO A 191 10.10 -1.87 -2.04
C PRO A 191 9.80 -2.95 -3.10
N ALA A 192 9.14 -4.03 -2.71
CA ALA A 192 8.77 -5.11 -3.64
C ALA A 192 7.81 -4.62 -4.75
N ASN A 193 7.04 -3.56 -4.47
CA ASN A 193 6.05 -3.01 -5.39
C ASN A 193 6.61 -1.82 -6.19
N VAL A 194 7.94 -1.64 -6.20
CA VAL A 194 8.66 -0.58 -6.90
C VAL A 194 9.64 -1.21 -7.86
N LEU A 195 9.34 -1.11 -9.14
CA LEU A 195 10.10 -1.71 -10.22
C LEU A 195 11.37 -0.91 -10.49
N THR A 196 12.48 -1.62 -10.70
CA THR A 196 13.78 -1.03 -11.02
C THR A 196 14.41 -1.68 -12.25
N ASN A 197 15.47 -1.07 -12.78
CA ASN A 197 16.25 -1.62 -13.88
C ASN A 197 17.73 -1.78 -13.48
N SER A 198 18.22 -3.02 -13.43
CA SER A 198 19.56 -3.37 -12.97
C SER A 198 20.65 -2.84 -13.91
N GLU A 199 20.41 -2.84 -15.23
CA GLU A 199 21.29 -2.26 -16.25
C GLU A 199 21.46 -0.74 -16.10
N HIS A 200 20.49 -0.08 -15.46
CA HIS A 200 20.48 1.35 -15.19
C HIS A 200 20.75 1.68 -13.72
N ASN A 201 21.56 0.87 -13.04
CA ASN A 201 21.96 1.06 -11.65
C ASN A 201 20.75 1.11 -10.69
N TYR A 202 19.78 0.23 -10.93
CA TYR A 202 18.55 0.08 -10.14
C TYR A 202 17.72 1.36 -10.02
N ARG A 203 17.70 2.19 -11.07
CA ARG A 203 16.78 3.33 -11.13
C ARG A 203 15.33 2.86 -11.09
N ILE A 204 14.48 3.58 -10.38
CA ILE A 204 13.05 3.30 -10.36
C ILE A 204 12.45 3.59 -11.74
N VAL A 205 11.75 2.59 -12.29
CA VAL A 205 11.04 2.70 -13.59
C VAL A 205 9.53 2.70 -13.45
N GLY A 206 9.01 2.24 -12.31
CA GLY A 206 7.58 2.27 -12.03
C GLY A 206 7.21 1.71 -10.67
N ALA A 207 5.92 1.69 -10.39
CA ALA A 207 5.36 1.10 -9.18
C ALA A 207 4.04 0.39 -9.48
N ILE A 208 3.84 -0.76 -8.84
CA ILE A 208 2.71 -1.67 -9.07
C ILE A 208 1.89 -1.85 -7.79
N ASP A 209 0.97 -2.82 -7.80
CA ASP A 209 0.21 -3.32 -6.64
C ASP A 209 -0.44 -2.21 -5.80
N ARG A 210 -1.37 -1.52 -6.46
CA ARG A 210 -2.16 -0.41 -5.89
C ARG A 210 -3.57 -0.81 -5.48
N GLU A 211 -3.87 -2.11 -5.42
CA GLU A 211 -5.22 -2.64 -5.19
C GLU A 211 -5.81 -2.24 -3.83
N PHE A 212 -4.98 -2.07 -2.80
CA PHE A 212 -5.40 -1.62 -1.47
C PHE A 212 -5.16 -0.11 -1.25
N SER A 213 -5.42 0.69 -2.29
CA SER A 213 -5.32 2.15 -2.22
C SER A 213 -6.64 2.82 -1.83
N TYR A 214 -6.60 3.71 -0.84
CA TYR A 214 -7.77 4.45 -0.35
C TYR A 214 -7.36 5.79 0.29
N CYS A 215 -8.31 6.72 0.41
CA CYS A 215 -8.16 7.94 1.18
C CYS A 215 -8.15 7.62 2.67
N ALA A 216 -7.04 7.89 3.35
CA ALA A 216 -6.84 7.66 4.78
C ALA A 216 -6.55 8.98 5.50
N SER A 217 -6.52 8.95 6.84
CA SER A 217 -5.98 10.08 7.63
C SER A 217 -4.57 10.41 7.16
N ALA A 218 -4.25 11.70 7.03
CA ALA A 218 -2.91 12.16 6.63
C ALA A 218 -1.79 11.58 7.51
N GLU A 219 -2.10 11.16 8.73
CA GLU A 219 -1.17 10.52 9.66
C GLU A 219 -0.57 9.22 9.10
N PHE A 220 -1.28 8.47 8.25
CA PHE A 220 -0.76 7.26 7.61
C PHE A 220 0.41 7.56 6.66
N LEU A 221 0.48 8.77 6.09
CA LEU A 221 1.63 9.19 5.29
C LEU A 221 2.84 9.62 6.14
N TYR A 222 2.61 9.99 7.40
CA TYR A 222 3.65 10.48 8.31
C TYR A 222 4.10 9.42 9.34
N ASP A 223 3.36 8.32 9.46
CA ASP A 223 3.80 7.13 10.17
C ASP A 223 5.09 6.60 9.51
N PRO A 224 6.05 6.07 10.30
CA PRO A 224 7.27 5.51 9.78
C PRO A 224 6.95 4.50 8.69
N PRO A 225 7.41 4.75 7.46
CA PRO A 225 6.85 4.07 6.33
C PRO A 225 7.28 2.61 6.32
N SER A 226 6.32 1.72 6.05
CA SER A 226 6.57 0.30 5.75
C SER A 226 7.63 0.14 4.66
N TRP A 227 7.76 1.13 3.76
CA TRP A 227 8.74 1.06 2.69
C TRP A 227 10.21 1.17 3.08
N LEU A 228 10.52 1.48 4.35
CA LEU A 228 11.89 1.39 4.87
C LEU A 228 12.34 -0.06 5.13
N LEU A 229 11.40 -1.01 5.10
CA LEU A 229 11.66 -2.41 5.32
C LEU A 229 11.58 -3.14 3.99
N LEU A 230 12.54 -4.05 3.75
CA LEU A 230 12.54 -4.90 2.55
C LEU A 230 11.42 -5.95 2.60
N GLU A 231 11.04 -6.35 3.82
CA GLU A 231 9.98 -7.31 4.09
C GLU A 231 9.16 -6.85 5.28
N ARG A 232 7.87 -7.16 5.26
CA ARG A 232 7.00 -6.81 6.38
C ARG A 232 7.35 -7.64 7.64
N PRO A 233 7.32 -7.04 8.83
CA PRO A 233 7.69 -7.71 10.09
C PRO A 233 6.91 -8.97 10.44
N GLU A 234 5.72 -9.15 9.88
CA GLU A 234 4.87 -10.32 10.09
C GLU A 234 5.48 -11.61 9.51
N TYR A 235 6.38 -11.47 8.53
CA TYR A 235 7.09 -12.57 7.89
C TYR A 235 8.42 -12.90 8.56
N TRP A 236 8.86 -12.10 9.54
CA TRP A 236 10.12 -12.33 10.24
C TRP A 236 9.98 -13.53 11.19
N GLU A 237 10.76 -14.60 10.94
CA GLU A 237 10.66 -15.86 11.70
C GLU A 237 10.88 -15.67 13.21
N GLU A 238 11.87 -14.87 13.59
CA GLU A 238 12.22 -14.55 14.98
C GLU A 238 11.45 -13.32 15.53
N GLY A 239 10.71 -12.62 14.66
CA GLY A 239 9.96 -11.42 14.99
C GLY A 239 10.83 -10.17 15.16
N LEU A 240 10.38 -9.21 15.98
CA LEU A 240 11.00 -7.87 16.09
C LEU A 240 12.25 -7.81 16.99
N GLU A 241 12.74 -8.96 17.45
CA GLU A 241 13.92 -9.06 18.30
C GLU A 241 15.20 -9.37 17.52
N ASP A 242 15.10 -9.48 16.19
CA ASP A 242 16.22 -9.47 15.23
C ASP A 242 17.00 -8.14 15.22
#